data_AF-A0ABD1DZ52-F1
#
_entry.id   AF-A0ABD1DZ52-F1
#
_cell.length_a   1.000
_cell.length_b   1.000
_cell.length_c   1.000
_cell.angle_alpha   90.00
_cell.angle_beta   90.00
_cell.angle_gamma   90.00
#
_symmetry.space_group_name_H-M   'P 1'
#
loop_
_entity.id
_entity.type
_entity.pdbx_description
1 polymer ?
#
loop_
_entity_poly.entity_id
_entity_poly.type
_entity_poly.pdbx_seq_one_letter_code
_entity_poly.pdbx_strand_id
1 'polypeptide(L)'
;MKWLVCFAGILVVLIAVNADVSHIVQENPVTEVCLRCICEASSDCDPTVRCTGEVCGMFRITWAYWSDAGKPVLQGDSPDSQS
;
A
#
# COMPACT_ATOMS: atom_id res chain seq x y z
N MET A 1 50.92 -13.44 -6.57
CA MET A 1 50.05 -14.19 -5.65
C MET A 1 49.27 -13.28 -4.70
N LYS A 2 49.92 -12.39 -3.93
CA LYS A 2 49.26 -11.48 -2.96
C LYS A 2 48.15 -10.58 -3.56
N TRP A 3 48.34 -10.05 -4.77
CA TRP A 3 47.32 -9.20 -5.42
C TRP A 3 46.07 -9.97 -5.88
N LEU A 4 46.21 -11.23 -6.32
CA LEU A 4 45.07 -12.05 -6.73
C LEU A 4 44.13 -12.35 -5.54
N VAL A 5 44.70 -12.52 -4.35
CA VAL A 5 43.93 -12.71 -3.10
C VAL A 5 43.14 -11.45 -2.75
N CYS A 6 43.70 -10.26 -2.96
CA CYS A 6 43.00 -9.00 -2.72
C CYS A 6 41.84 -8.78 -3.69
N PHE A 7 42.04 -9.04 -4.99
CA PHE A 7 40.97 -8.89 -5.99
C PHE A 7 39.83 -9.88 -5.77
N ALA A 8 40.15 -11.13 -5.42
CA ALA A 8 39.15 -12.13 -5.04
C ALA A 8 38.38 -11.70 -3.79
N GLY A 9 39.06 -11.14 -2.78
CA GLY A 9 38.43 -10.62 -1.57
C GLY A 9 37.48 -9.44 -1.84
N ILE A 10 37.89 -8.49 -2.69
CA ILE A 10 37.04 -7.35 -3.08
C ILE A 10 35.81 -7.82 -3.86
N LEU A 11 35.96 -8.77 -4.78
CA LEU A 11 34.84 -9.32 -5.55
C LEU A 11 33.82 -10.03 -4.63
N VAL A 12 34.29 -10.80 -3.66
CA VAL A 12 33.43 -11.48 -2.67
C VAL A 12 32.68 -10.47 -1.80
N VAL A 13 33.32 -9.37 -1.38
CA VAL A 13 32.67 -8.29 -0.63
C VAL A 13 31.61 -7.57 -1.46
N LEU A 14 31.89 -7.28 -2.73
CA LEU A 14 30.93 -6.64 -3.66
C LEU A 14 29.70 -7.51 -3.93
N ILE A 15 29.87 -8.84 -4.00
CA ILE A 15 28.76 -9.78 -4.16
C ILE A 15 27.95 -9.87 -2.86
N ALA A 16 28.61 -9.83 -1.70
CA ALA A 16 27.96 -9.90 -0.40
C ALA A 16 27.13 -8.66 -0.04
N VAL A 17 27.52 -7.45 -0.45
CA VAL A 17 26.69 -6.23 -0.23
C VAL A 17 25.42 -6.19 -1.09
N ASN A 18 25.32 -7.02 -2.12
CA ASN A 18 24.13 -7.14 -2.96
C ASN A 18 23.21 -8.30 -2.53
N ALA A 19 23.55 -9.03 -1.47
CA ALA A 19 22.77 -10.16 -0.99
C ALA A 19 21.69 -9.72 0.02
N ASP A 20 20.44 -9.97 -0.36
CA ASP A 20 19.21 -10.02 0.44
C ASP A 20 18.57 -8.71 0.93
N VAL A 21 17.85 -8.03 0.02
CA VAL A 21 16.64 -7.24 0.35
C VAL A 21 15.40 -8.10 0.07
N SER A 22 15.35 -9.31 0.64
CA SER A 22 14.29 -10.29 0.33
C SER A 22 13.12 -10.25 1.32
N HIS A 23 13.09 -9.31 2.26
CA HIS A 23 12.07 -9.25 3.32
C HIS A 23 11.30 -7.93 3.39
N ILE A 24 11.08 -7.25 2.26
CA ILE A 24 10.00 -6.26 2.17
C ILE A 24 8.67 -7.04 2.15
N VAL A 25 8.29 -7.62 3.29
CA VAL A 25 6.89 -7.94 3.52
C VAL A 25 6.21 -6.59 3.50
N GLN A 26 5.44 -6.31 2.45
CA GLN A 26 4.48 -5.21 2.49
C GLN A 26 3.38 -5.63 3.49
N GLU A 27 3.71 -5.54 4.78
CA GLU A 27 2.74 -5.58 5.87
C GLU A 27 1.73 -4.49 5.53
N ASN A 28 0.47 -4.89 5.29
CA ASN A 28 -0.60 -3.91 5.24
C ASN A 28 -0.58 -3.21 6.60
N PRO A 29 -0.29 -1.89 6.66
CA PRO A 29 -0.14 -1.19 7.92
C PRO A 29 -1.45 -1.13 8.71
N VAL A 30 -2.56 -1.53 8.09
CA VAL A 30 -3.89 -1.59 8.67
C VAL A 30 -4.36 -3.04 8.69
N THR A 31 -4.60 -3.57 9.89
CA THR A 31 -5.17 -4.92 10.08
C THR A 31 -6.67 -4.93 9.80
N GLU A 32 -7.23 -6.10 9.54
CA GLU A 32 -8.69 -6.26 9.39
C GLU A 32 -9.48 -5.82 10.63
N VAL A 33 -8.92 -6.05 11.83
CA VAL A 33 -9.54 -5.61 13.08
C VAL A 33 -9.62 -4.07 13.13
N CYS A 34 -8.55 -3.40 12.72
CA CYS A 34 -8.53 -1.93 12.63
C CYS A 34 -9.57 -1.43 11.61
N LEU A 35 -9.61 -2.02 10.41
CA LEU A 35 -10.60 -1.66 9.38
C LEU A 35 -12.04 -1.85 9.86
N ARG A 36 -12.32 -2.92 10.62
CA ARG A 36 -13.63 -3.15 11.22
C ARG A 36 -14.00 -2.03 12.19
N CYS A 37 -13.10 -1.65 13.10
CA CYS A 37 -13.37 -0.56 14.04
C CYS A 37 -13.65 0.78 13.34
N ILE A 38 -12.91 1.08 12.27
CA ILE A 38 -13.12 2.30 11.47
C ILE A 38 -14.49 2.26 10.79
N CYS A 39 -14.85 1.13 10.20
CA CYS A 39 -16.12 0.92 9.50
C CYS A 39 -17.33 1.12 10.44
N GLU A 40 -17.31 0.49 11.61
CA GLU A 40 -18.37 0.64 12.63
C GLU A 40 -18.49 2.09 13.10
N ALA A 41 -17.37 2.74 13.42
CA ALA A 41 -17.37 4.13 13.88
C ALA A 41 -17.84 5.13 12.80
N SER A 42 -17.66 4.81 11.51
CA SER A 42 -17.95 5.72 10.40
C SER A 42 -19.41 5.66 9.95
N SER A 43 -20.02 4.47 10.00
CA SER A 43 -21.34 4.22 9.41
C SER A 43 -22.08 3.00 9.99
N ASP A 44 -21.64 2.40 11.09
CA ASP A 44 -22.16 1.10 11.56
C ASP A 44 -22.01 0.01 10.48
N CYS A 45 -20.93 0.12 9.69
CA CYS A 45 -20.67 -0.72 8.54
C CYS A 45 -21.82 -0.84 7.52
N ASP A 46 -22.67 0.19 7.40
CA ASP A 46 -23.82 0.17 6.49
C ASP A 46 -23.37 0.30 5.01
N PRO A 47 -23.52 -0.76 4.18
CA PRO A 47 -23.10 -0.75 2.78
C PRO A 47 -24.02 0.09 1.88
N THR A 48 -25.15 0.56 2.40
CA THR A 48 -26.11 1.37 1.65
C THR A 48 -25.77 2.86 1.68
N VAL A 49 -24.88 3.28 2.57
CA VAL A 49 -24.42 4.67 2.70
C VAL A 49 -23.82 5.16 1.38
N ARG A 50 -24.40 6.25 0.88
CA ARG A 50 -23.96 6.95 -0.33
C ARG A 50 -23.11 8.17 0.04
N CYS A 51 -23.11 9.19 -0.80
CA CYS A 51 -22.38 10.41 -0.55
C CYS A 51 -23.21 11.43 0.25
N THR A 52 -22.53 12.14 1.16
CA THR A 52 -23.04 13.34 1.82
C THR A 52 -22.06 14.48 1.53
N GLY A 53 -22.37 15.31 0.53
CA GLY A 53 -21.39 16.25 -0.02
C GLY A 53 -20.23 15.50 -0.68
N GLU A 54 -18.99 15.87 -0.34
CA GLU A 54 -17.76 15.27 -0.89
C GLU A 54 -17.33 13.96 -0.18
N VAL A 55 -18.09 13.50 0.80
CA VAL A 55 -17.76 12.34 1.65
C VAL A 55 -18.65 11.16 1.28
N CYS A 56 -18.07 10.05 0.84
CA CYS A 56 -18.79 8.92 0.24
C CYS A 56 -18.54 7.57 0.92
N GLY A 57 -19.57 6.72 0.90
CA GLY A 57 -19.50 5.31 1.27
C GLY A 57 -19.38 5.05 2.78
N MET A 58 -19.35 3.77 3.14
CA MET A 58 -19.32 3.31 4.54
C MET A 58 -18.07 3.80 5.31
N PHE A 59 -16.95 3.98 4.61
CA PHE A 59 -15.68 4.46 5.17
C PHE A 59 -15.53 5.99 5.13
N ARG A 60 -16.57 6.73 4.71
CA ARG A 60 -16.57 8.20 4.68
C ARG A 60 -15.35 8.77 3.95
N ILE A 61 -15.08 8.27 2.74
CA ILE A 61 -13.92 8.64 1.94
C ILE A 61 -14.20 9.92 1.14
N THR A 62 -13.27 10.88 1.16
CA THR A 62 -13.32 12.05 0.29
C THR A 62 -12.64 11.78 -1.05
N TRP A 63 -12.94 12.60 -2.06
CA TRP A 63 -12.25 12.52 -3.35
C TRP A 63 -10.72 12.65 -3.22
N ALA A 64 -10.24 13.58 -2.38
CA ALA A 64 -8.80 13.77 -2.16
C ALA A 64 -8.15 12.51 -1.55
N TYR A 65 -8.79 11.92 -0.53
CA TYR A 65 -8.28 10.69 0.10
C TYR A 65 -8.21 9.53 -0.90
N TRP A 66 -9.24 9.37 -1.75
CA TRP A 66 -9.24 8.37 -2.81
C TRP A 66 -8.16 8.62 -3.88
N SER A 67 -7.95 9.90 -4.25
CA SER A 67 -6.91 10.28 -5.22
C SER A 67 -5.51 10.00 -4.68
N ASP A 68 -5.24 10.32 -3.42
CA ASP A 68 -3.96 10.05 -2.76
C ASP A 68 -3.67 8.56 -2.62
N ALA A 69 -4.71 7.72 -2.53
CA ALA A 69 -4.62 6.27 -2.54
C ALA A 69 -4.33 5.66 -3.93
N GLY A 70 -4.08 6.47 -4.95
CA GLY A 70 -3.78 6.01 -6.31
C GLY A 70 -5.01 5.73 -7.17
N LYS A 71 -6.17 6.31 -6.81
CA LYS A 71 -7.43 6.22 -7.56
C LYS A 71 -7.88 4.78 -7.85
N PRO A 72 -7.99 3.90 -6.82
CA PRO A 72 -8.42 2.52 -7.04
C PRO A 72 -9.86 2.47 -7.57
N VAL A 73 -10.11 1.62 -8.56
CA VAL A 73 -11.43 1.42 -9.17
C VAL A 73 -11.81 -0.05 -9.22
N LEU A 74 -13.10 -0.33 -9.40
CA LEU A 74 -13.58 -1.69 -9.65
C LEU A 74 -13.12 -2.17 -11.03
N GLN A 75 -13.11 -3.48 -11.22
CA GLN A 75 -12.72 -4.07 -12.50
C GLN A 75 -13.68 -3.63 -13.61
N GLY A 76 -13.13 -2.99 -14.65
CA GLY A 76 -13.89 -2.48 -15.80
C GLY A 76 -14.22 -0.98 -15.72
N ASP A 77 -13.97 -0.33 -14.59
CA ASP A 77 -14.17 1.10 -14.42
C ASP A 77 -12.90 1.91 -14.74
N SER A 78 -13.05 3.23 -14.91
CA SER A 78 -11.95 4.16 -15.18
C SER A 78 -11.68 5.06 -13.98
N PRO A 79 -10.42 5.29 -13.57
CA PRO A 79 -10.08 6.23 -12.50
C PRO A 79 -10.35 7.71 -12.87
N ASP A 80 -10.77 7.99 -14.11
CA ASP A 80 -11.16 9.32 -14.54
C ASP A 80 -12.68 9.50 -14.66
N SER A 81 -13.47 8.43 -14.41
CA SER A 81 -14.91 8.61 -14.20
C SER A 81 -15.12 9.27 -12.85
N GLN A 82 -15.79 10.43 -12.83
CA GLN A 82 -16.05 11.17 -11.60
C GLN A 82 -16.85 10.29 -10.63
N SER A 83 -16.35 10.19 -9.38
CA SER A 83 -16.97 9.45 -8.28
C SER A 83 -18.13 10.20 -7.63
#